data_AF-A0A7J5WMR9-F1
#
_entry.id   AF-A0A7J5WMR9-F1
#
_cell.length_a   1.000
_cell.length_b   1.000
_cell.length_c   1.000
_cell.angle_alpha   90.00
_cell.angle_beta   90.00
_cell.angle_gamma   90.00
#
_symmetry.space_group_name_H-M   'P 1'
#
loop_
_entity.id
_entity.type
_entity.pdbx_description
1 polymer ?
#
loop_
_entity_poly.entity_id
_entity_poly.type
_entity_poly.pdbx_seq_one_letter_code
_entity_poly.pdbx_strand_id
1 'polypeptide(L)'
;MTVTAKKNIFDFSLLKRVFVFVKPYKKQFYLSLFLAIFMAIASPIRPYLIQLTVNGAIGKTIVLPAWVKTVLFGIDLADITRFIIAVTLFQVVFLFIETTVRFLFSFITAWMGQHVVKDLRVTVYKKVLGLNLRQFDQTPIGTLTTRTINDIESINDIFFINHHYHTGHHVLHGLAINFD
;
A
#
# COMPACT_ATOMS: atom_id res chain seq x y z
N MET A 1 25.96 33.13 17.85
CA MET A 1 25.53 31.71 17.90
C MET A 1 24.03 31.66 17.65
N THR A 2 23.59 31.36 16.43
CA THR A 2 22.18 31.23 16.09
C THR A 2 21.69 29.86 16.56
N VAL A 3 20.80 29.85 17.56
CA VAL A 3 20.14 28.63 18.05
C VAL A 3 19.28 28.09 16.91
N THR A 4 19.75 27.04 16.24
CA THR A 4 18.97 26.31 15.24
C THR A 4 17.83 25.61 15.97
N ALA A 5 16.65 26.22 15.96
CA ALA A 5 15.44 25.59 16.45
C ALA A 5 15.28 24.25 15.72
N LYS A 6 15.15 23.17 16.49
CA LYS A 6 14.92 21.80 16.01
C LYS A 6 13.64 21.80 15.15
N LYS A 7 13.80 21.94 13.85
CA LYS A 7 12.72 21.85 12.86
C LYS A 7 12.22 20.41 12.90
N ASN A 8 11.12 20.19 13.60
CA ASN A 8 10.47 18.90 13.61
C ASN A 8 10.02 18.61 12.18
N ILE A 9 10.72 17.68 11.53
CA ILE A 9 10.48 17.23 10.16
C ILE A 9 9.08 16.63 10.00
N PHE A 10 8.48 16.20 11.11
CA PHE A 10 7.11 15.72 11.21
C PHE A 10 6.26 16.68 12.04
N ASP A 11 5.42 17.44 11.36
CA ASP A 11 4.41 18.27 12.00
C ASP A 11 3.09 17.48 12.10
N PHE A 12 2.88 16.84 13.25
CA PHE A 12 1.65 16.08 13.53
C PHE A 12 0.38 16.92 13.38
N SER A 13 0.49 18.25 13.49
CA SER A 13 -0.62 19.17 13.25
C SER A 13 -1.07 19.14 11.79
N LEU A 14 -0.12 19.09 10.84
CA LEU A 14 -0.41 18.99 9.40
C LEU A 14 -1.01 17.62 9.05
N LEU A 15 -0.44 16.54 9.60
CA LEU A 15 -0.98 15.20 9.42
C LEU A 15 -2.44 15.11 9.90
N LYS A 16 -2.73 15.67 11.08
CA LYS A 16 -4.09 15.72 11.63
C LYS A 16 -5.07 16.47 10.72
N ARG A 17 -4.63 17.57 10.08
CA ARG A 17 -5.47 18.31 9.11
C ARG A 17 -5.79 17.49 7.87
N VAL A 18 -4.82 16.72 7.34
CA VAL A 18 -5.06 15.81 6.21
C VAL A 18 -5.99 14.66 6.64
N PHE A 19 -5.79 14.11 7.84
CA PHE A 19 -6.59 12.99 8.36
C PHE A 19 -8.08 13.36 8.58
N VAL A 20 -8.41 14.64 8.74
CA VAL A 20 -9.82 15.09 8.81
C VAL A 20 -10.56 14.76 7.52
N PHE A 21 -9.91 14.76 6.35
CA PHE A 21 -10.53 14.39 5.07
C PHE A 21 -10.74 12.88 4.91
N VAL A 22 -10.06 12.05 5.71
CA VAL A 22 -10.27 10.59 5.76
C VAL A 22 -11.49 10.23 6.65
N LYS A 23 -11.88 11.13 7.57
CA LYS A 23 -13.01 10.96 8.51
C LYS A 23 -14.34 10.50 7.86
N PRO A 24 -14.78 10.98 6.69
CA PRO A 24 -15.99 10.47 6.03
C PRO A 24 -15.86 9.02 5.52
N TYR A 25 -14.64 8.53 5.25
CA TYR A 25 -14.37 7.20 4.69
C TYR A 25 -13.84 6.20 5.74
N LYS A 26 -14.23 6.38 7.02
CA LYS A 26 -13.78 5.53 8.13
C LYS A 26 -14.04 4.04 7.93
N LYS A 27 -15.16 3.66 7.30
CA LYS A 27 -15.49 2.24 7.11
C LYS A 27 -14.47 1.56 6.19
N GLN A 28 -14.13 2.22 5.08
CA GLN A 28 -13.13 1.76 4.13
C GLN A 28 -11.73 1.75 4.74
N PHE A 29 -11.41 2.74 5.57
CA PHE A 29 -10.14 2.81 6.31
C PHE A 29 -9.99 1.67 7.33
N TYR A 30 -11.00 1.42 8.17
CA TYR A 30 -10.95 0.31 9.12
C TYR A 30 -10.97 -1.06 8.43
N LEU A 31 -11.69 -1.18 7.31
CA LEU A 31 -11.69 -2.39 6.48
C LEU A 31 -10.30 -2.65 5.88
N SER A 32 -9.66 -1.63 5.28
CA SER A 32 -8.30 -1.79 4.72
C SER A 32 -7.27 -2.08 5.82
N LEU A 33 -7.40 -1.45 6.99
CA LEU A 33 -6.55 -1.74 8.15
C LEU A 33 -6.71 -3.19 8.64
N PHE A 34 -7.94 -3.68 8.71
CA PHE A 34 -8.22 -5.07 9.06
C PHE A 34 -7.64 -6.04 8.02
N LEU A 35 -7.84 -5.78 6.71
CA LEU A 35 -7.26 -6.58 5.63
C LEU A 35 -5.73 -6.58 5.68
N ALA A 36 -5.10 -5.44 6.00
CA ALA A 36 -3.65 -5.34 6.13
C ALA A 36 -3.11 -6.22 7.26
N ILE A 37 -3.75 -6.18 8.44
CA ILE A 37 -3.37 -7.03 9.59
C ILE A 37 -3.57 -8.51 9.25
N PHE A 38 -4.72 -8.85 8.65
CA PHE A 38 -5.00 -10.22 8.22
C PHE A 38 -3.94 -10.75 7.24
N MET A 39 -3.56 -9.96 6.23
CA MET A 39 -2.49 -10.32 5.29
C MET A 39 -1.13 -10.46 5.97
N ALA A 40 -0.81 -9.62 6.96
CA ALA A 40 0.44 -9.71 7.70
C ALA A 40 0.54 -11.02 8.50
N ILE A 41 -0.56 -11.44 9.13
CA ILE A 41 -0.64 -12.72 9.84
C ILE A 41 -0.62 -13.91 8.87
N ALA A 42 -1.22 -13.76 7.68
CA ALA A 42 -1.21 -14.80 6.65
C ALA A 42 0.14 -14.93 5.92
N SER A 43 0.99 -13.90 5.94
CA SER A 43 2.25 -13.87 5.19
C SER A 43 3.23 -15.01 5.54
N PRO A 44 3.40 -15.44 6.81
CA PRO A 44 4.27 -16.55 7.18
C PRO A 44 3.73 -17.94 6.79
N ILE A 45 2.45 -18.05 6.43
CA ILE A 45 1.83 -19.34 6.06
C ILE A 45 2.52 -19.92 4.81
N ARG A 46 2.85 -19.08 3.81
CA ARG A 46 3.52 -19.52 2.58
C ARG A 46 4.89 -20.16 2.82
N PRO A 47 5.87 -19.51 3.48
CA PRO A 47 7.17 -20.13 3.73
C PRO A 47 7.05 -21.37 4.62
N TYR A 48 6.07 -21.40 5.54
CA TYR A 48 5.81 -22.59 6.36
C TYR A 48 5.35 -23.80 5.54
N LEU A 49 4.41 -23.60 4.59
CA LEU A 49 3.96 -24.67 3.71
C LEU A 49 5.09 -25.18 2.79
N ILE A 50 5.96 -24.29 2.30
CA ILE A 50 7.13 -24.69 1.50
C ILE A 50 8.08 -25.54 2.34
N GLN A 51 8.37 -25.12 3.58
CA GLN A 51 9.22 -25.88 4.49
C GLN A 51 8.65 -27.28 4.77
N LEU A 52 7.32 -27.38 4.93
CA LEU A 52 6.62 -28.64 5.12
C LEU A 52 6.78 -29.58 3.92
N THR A 53 6.60 -29.06 2.71
CA THR A 53 6.78 -29.84 1.46
C THR A 53 8.22 -30.35 1.33
N VAL A 54 9.22 -29.51 1.60
CA VAL A 54 10.63 -29.89 1.54
C VAL A 54 10.98 -30.95 2.58
N ASN A 55 10.54 -30.78 3.82
CA ASN A 55 10.79 -31.76 4.88
C ASN A 55 10.15 -33.13 4.59
N GLY A 56 8.94 -33.12 3.99
CA GLY A 56 8.26 -34.35 3.55
C GLY A 56 8.96 -35.03 2.38
N ALA A 57 9.48 -34.27 1.42
CA ALA A 57 10.24 -34.81 0.30
C ALA A 57 11.57 -35.47 0.73
N ILE A 58 12.18 -34.99 1.83
CA ILE A 58 13.44 -35.54 2.37
C ILE A 58 13.19 -36.74 3.31
N GLY A 59 11.93 -37.12 3.56
CA GLY A 59 11.60 -38.30 4.38
C GLY A 59 11.80 -38.08 5.88
N LYS A 60 11.84 -36.83 6.36
CA LYS A 60 11.85 -36.55 7.82
C LYS A 60 10.47 -36.84 8.40
N THR A 61 10.42 -37.49 9.57
CA THR A 61 9.15 -37.72 10.30
C THR A 61 8.56 -36.37 10.71
N ILE A 62 7.50 -35.95 10.01
CA ILE A 62 6.87 -34.66 10.26
C ILE A 62 5.76 -34.83 11.29
N VAL A 63 5.83 -34.10 12.39
CA VAL A 63 4.67 -33.90 13.27
C VAL A 63 3.88 -32.72 12.70
N LEU A 64 2.76 -33.02 12.03
CA LEU A 64 1.90 -31.96 11.50
C LEU A 64 1.08 -31.31 12.62
N PRO A 65 1.02 -29.98 12.68
CA PRO A 65 0.05 -29.29 13.52
C PRO A 65 -1.39 -29.66 13.12
N ALA A 66 -2.30 -29.71 14.10
CA ALA A 66 -3.70 -30.08 13.89
C ALA A 66 -4.41 -29.22 12.83
N TRP A 67 -4.07 -27.92 12.75
CA TRP A 67 -4.63 -27.02 11.74
C TRP A 67 -4.22 -27.42 10.32
N VAL A 68 -2.98 -27.88 10.10
CA VAL A 68 -2.50 -28.32 8.79
C VAL A 68 -3.21 -29.60 8.38
N LYS A 69 -3.33 -30.56 9.30
CA LYS A 69 -4.02 -31.83 9.02
C LYS A 69 -5.49 -31.61 8.65
N THR A 70 -6.15 -30.67 9.32
CA THR A 70 -7.55 -30.28 9.02
C THR A 70 -7.65 -29.62 7.65
N VAL A 71 -6.74 -28.70 7.34
CA VAL A 71 -6.68 -27.99 6.06
C VAL A 71 -6.37 -28.92 4.88
N LEU A 72 -5.56 -29.95 5.10
CA LEU A 72 -5.22 -30.98 4.12
C LEU A 72 -6.21 -32.17 4.12
N PHE A 73 -7.43 -31.98 4.61
CA PHE A 73 -8.53 -32.96 4.61
C PHE A 73 -8.18 -34.33 5.21
N GLY A 74 -7.24 -34.39 6.15
CA GLY A 74 -6.93 -35.61 6.90
C GLY A 74 -6.32 -36.76 6.09
N ILE A 75 -5.71 -36.49 4.94
CA ILE A 75 -5.08 -37.50 4.07
C ILE A 75 -4.03 -38.31 4.86
N ASP A 76 -4.08 -39.64 4.73
CA ASP A 76 -3.15 -40.56 5.37
C ASP A 76 -1.70 -40.28 4.96
N LEU A 77 -0.85 -40.07 5.97
CA LEU A 77 0.58 -39.72 5.84
C LEU A 77 1.45 -40.87 5.32
N ALA A 78 0.85 -42.03 5.01
CA ALA A 78 1.58 -43.22 4.56
C ALA A 78 2.16 -43.07 3.15
N ASP A 79 1.50 -42.29 2.29
CA ASP A 79 1.95 -42.00 0.92
C ASP A 79 2.55 -40.59 0.82
N ILE A 80 3.88 -40.48 0.91
CA ILE A 80 4.63 -39.22 0.78
C ILE A 80 4.27 -38.48 -0.52
N THR A 81 4.06 -39.21 -1.61
CA THR A 81 3.68 -38.63 -2.91
C THR A 81 2.30 -37.97 -2.87
N ARG A 82 1.31 -38.61 -2.24
CA ARG A 82 -0.04 -38.04 -2.10
C ARG A 82 -0.05 -36.81 -1.19
N PHE A 83 0.76 -36.85 -0.13
CA PHE A 83 0.96 -35.72 0.77
C PHE A 83 1.50 -34.49 0.03
N ILE A 84 2.57 -34.64 -0.76
CA ILE A 84 3.18 -33.53 -1.52
C ILE A 84 2.17 -32.93 -2.49
N ILE A 85 1.46 -33.77 -3.27
CA ILE A 85 0.46 -33.30 -4.24
C ILE A 85 -0.66 -32.52 -3.53
N ALA A 86 -1.13 -33.01 -2.37
CA ALA A 86 -2.18 -32.32 -1.60
C ALA A 86 -1.73 -30.95 -1.07
N VAL A 87 -0.50 -30.85 -0.53
CA VAL A 87 0.05 -29.57 -0.05
C VAL A 87 0.21 -28.58 -1.22
N THR A 88 0.71 -29.04 -2.37
CA THR A 88 0.86 -28.18 -3.56
C THR A 88 -0.50 -27.72 -4.08
N LEU A 89 -1.50 -28.59 -4.15
CA LEU A 89 -2.85 -28.21 -4.56
C LEU A 89 -3.45 -27.16 -3.61
N PHE A 90 -3.28 -27.37 -2.30
CA PHE A 90 -3.69 -26.39 -1.29
C PHE A 90 -2.97 -25.04 -1.47
N GLN A 91 -1.66 -25.04 -1.72
CA GLN A 91 -0.91 -23.81 -1.99
C GLN A 91 -1.43 -23.05 -3.20
N VAL A 92 -1.79 -23.74 -4.29
CA VAL A 92 -2.38 -23.11 -5.48
C VAL A 92 -3.71 -22.43 -5.13
N VAL A 93 -4.60 -23.14 -4.42
CA VAL A 93 -5.88 -22.56 -3.98
C VAL A 93 -5.65 -21.36 -3.04
N PHE A 94 -4.71 -21.48 -2.10
CA PHE A 94 -4.35 -20.41 -1.18
C PHE A 94 -3.82 -19.17 -1.91
N LEU A 95 -3.04 -19.33 -2.99
CA LEU A 95 -2.55 -18.22 -3.80
C LEU A 95 -3.69 -17.43 -4.46
N PHE A 96 -4.73 -18.11 -4.95
CA PHE A 96 -5.91 -17.43 -5.52
C PHE A 96 -6.65 -16.62 -4.44
N ILE A 97 -6.84 -17.20 -3.25
CA ILE A 97 -7.48 -16.51 -2.12
C ILE A 97 -6.64 -15.30 -1.70
N GLU A 98 -5.34 -15.48 -1.49
CA GLU A 98 -4.44 -14.39 -1.10
C GLU A 98 -4.42 -13.26 -2.14
N THR A 99 -4.34 -13.61 -3.43
CA THR A 99 -4.36 -12.63 -4.52
C THR A 99 -5.67 -11.85 -4.54
N THR A 100 -6.80 -12.52 -4.31
CA THR A 100 -8.11 -11.88 -4.23
C THR A 100 -8.17 -10.90 -3.06
N VAL A 101 -7.70 -11.30 -1.87
CA VAL A 101 -7.65 -10.41 -0.69
C VAL A 101 -6.74 -9.21 -0.94
N ARG A 102 -5.56 -9.43 -1.55
CA ARG A 102 -4.63 -8.36 -1.91
C ARG A 102 -5.22 -7.39 -2.93
N PHE A 103 -5.93 -7.91 -3.93
CA PHE A 103 -6.66 -7.10 -4.91
C PHE A 103 -7.73 -6.25 -4.23
N LEU A 104 -8.57 -6.83 -3.36
CA LEU A 104 -9.59 -6.09 -2.62
C LEU A 104 -8.98 -5.00 -1.74
N PHE A 105 -7.90 -5.30 -1.02
CA PHE A 105 -7.18 -4.31 -0.21
C PHE A 105 -6.67 -3.15 -1.07
N SER A 106 -6.03 -3.45 -2.21
CA SER A 106 -5.51 -2.45 -3.13
C SER A 106 -6.63 -1.60 -3.73
N PHE A 107 -7.72 -2.23 -4.18
CA PHE A 107 -8.87 -1.55 -4.74
C PHE A 107 -9.54 -0.60 -3.74
N ILE A 108 -9.83 -1.08 -2.52
CA ILE A 108 -10.46 -0.26 -1.47
C ILE A 108 -9.57 0.93 -1.10
N THR A 109 -8.27 0.69 -0.98
CA THR A 109 -7.30 1.73 -0.64
C THR A 109 -7.21 2.77 -1.76
N ALA A 110 -7.06 2.34 -3.02
CA ALA A 110 -7.05 3.23 -4.19
C ALA A 110 -8.34 4.04 -4.29
N TRP A 111 -9.50 3.38 -4.19
CA TRP A 111 -10.81 4.02 -4.22
C TRP A 111 -10.95 5.08 -3.13
N MET A 112 -10.54 4.77 -1.90
CA MET A 112 -10.55 5.71 -0.77
C MET A 112 -9.64 6.90 -1.03
N GLY A 113 -8.41 6.67 -1.50
CA GLY A 113 -7.45 7.74 -1.83
C GLY A 113 -8.02 8.71 -2.88
N GLN A 114 -8.58 8.19 -3.96
CA GLN A 114 -9.19 9.01 -5.01
C GLN A 114 -10.37 9.85 -4.48
N HIS A 115 -11.19 9.29 -3.60
CA HIS A 115 -12.30 10.01 -2.97
C HIS A 115 -11.81 11.15 -2.07
N VAL A 116 -10.79 10.90 -1.26
CA VAL A 116 -10.15 11.93 -0.42
C VAL A 116 -9.55 13.04 -1.29
N VAL A 117 -8.87 12.71 -2.38
CA VAL A 117 -8.31 13.69 -3.33
C VAL A 117 -9.41 14.51 -3.99
N LYS A 118 -10.51 13.88 -4.42
CA LYS A 118 -11.67 14.59 -4.98
C LYS A 118 -12.23 15.61 -3.97
N ASP A 119 -12.41 15.20 -2.72
CA ASP A 119 -12.97 16.07 -1.68
C ASP A 119 -12.03 17.23 -1.34
N LEU A 120 -10.71 16.98 -1.34
CA LEU A 120 -9.69 18.01 -1.22
C LEU A 120 -9.79 19.03 -2.37
N ARG A 121 -9.85 18.55 -3.63
CA ARG A 121 -9.97 19.41 -4.83
C ARG A 121 -11.21 20.32 -4.75
N VAL A 122 -12.37 19.74 -4.41
CA VAL A 122 -13.63 20.52 -4.29
C VAL A 122 -13.53 21.56 -3.18
N THR A 123 -12.91 21.22 -2.05
CA THR A 123 -12.75 22.15 -0.92
C THR A 123 -11.83 23.31 -1.27
N VAL A 124 -10.69 23.03 -1.90
CA VAL A 124 -9.74 24.06 -2.37
C VAL A 124 -10.38 24.96 -3.42
N TYR A 125 -11.07 24.37 -4.41
CA TYR A 125 -11.74 25.13 -5.46
C TYR A 125 -12.78 26.10 -4.91
N LYS A 126 -13.64 25.64 -3.98
CA LYS A 126 -14.61 26.52 -3.29
C LYS A 126 -13.93 27.64 -2.51
N LYS A 127 -12.78 27.36 -1.87
CA LYS A 127 -12.03 28.38 -1.14
C LYS A 127 -11.44 29.44 -2.06
N VAL A 128 -10.91 29.02 -3.22
CA VAL A 128 -10.37 29.93 -4.24
C VAL A 128 -11.47 30.81 -4.82
N LEU A 129 -12.60 30.24 -5.20
CA LEU A 129 -13.74 31.01 -5.75
C LEU A 129 -14.36 31.99 -4.74
N GLY A 130 -14.23 31.74 -3.43
CA GLY A 130 -14.73 32.62 -2.38
C GLY A 130 -13.78 33.77 -1.99
N LEU A 131 -12.64 33.94 -2.66
CA LEU A 131 -11.72 35.06 -2.43
C LEU A 131 -12.26 36.34 -3.08
N ASN A 132 -12.03 37.50 -2.45
CA ASN A 132 -12.45 38.80 -2.96
C ASN A 132 -11.68 39.12 -4.26
N LEU A 133 -12.36 39.69 -5.28
CA LEU A 133 -11.82 40.11 -6.57
C LEU A 133 -10.49 40.91 -6.47
N ARG A 134 -10.27 41.66 -5.38
CA ARG A 134 -9.01 42.38 -5.12
C ARG A 134 -7.76 41.48 -4.97
N GLN A 135 -7.91 40.17 -4.73
CA GLN A 135 -6.81 39.20 -4.67
C GLN A 135 -6.50 38.56 -6.04
N PHE A 136 -7.40 38.65 -7.01
CA PHE A 136 -7.19 38.13 -8.37
C PHE A 136 -6.38 39.11 -9.25
N ASP A 137 -6.30 40.39 -8.88
CA ASP A 137 -5.49 41.41 -9.57
C ASP A 137 -4.00 41.40 -9.19
N GLN A 138 -3.59 40.68 -8.13
CA GLN A 138 -2.22 40.75 -7.59
C GLN A 138 -1.32 39.54 -7.90
N THR A 139 -1.83 38.50 -8.58
CA THR A 139 -1.03 37.29 -8.88
C THR A 139 -1.38 36.68 -10.25
N PRO A 140 -0.40 36.43 -11.15
CA PRO A 140 -0.65 35.90 -12.49
C PRO A 140 -1.14 34.43 -12.50
N ILE A 141 -2.20 34.19 -13.29
CA ILE A 141 -3.11 33.02 -13.27
C ILE A 141 -2.41 31.66 -13.55
N GLY A 142 -1.24 31.65 -14.19
CA GLY A 142 -0.54 30.42 -14.59
C GLY A 142 0.24 29.68 -13.49
N THR A 143 0.53 30.31 -12.35
CA THR A 143 1.39 29.69 -11.30
C THR A 143 0.63 28.82 -10.31
N LEU A 144 -0.68 29.07 -10.11
CA LEU A 144 -1.51 28.34 -9.16
C LEU A 144 -1.94 26.97 -9.70
N THR A 145 -2.19 26.87 -11.00
CA THR A 145 -2.64 25.64 -11.66
C THR A 145 -1.53 24.59 -11.70
N THR A 146 -0.30 24.98 -12.07
CA THR A 146 0.85 24.07 -12.12
C THR A 146 1.26 23.59 -10.73
N ARG A 147 1.22 24.45 -9.70
CA ARG A 147 1.49 24.02 -8.31
C ARG A 147 0.39 23.12 -7.77
N THR A 148 -0.89 23.42 -8.05
CA THR A 148 -1.99 22.55 -7.59
C THR A 148 -1.94 21.19 -8.27
N ILE A 149 -1.58 21.12 -9.55
CA ILE A 149 -1.41 19.84 -10.27
C ILE A 149 -0.21 19.07 -9.71
N ASN A 150 0.96 19.71 -9.57
CA ASN A 150 2.18 19.07 -9.06
C ASN A 150 2.04 18.65 -7.59
N ASP A 151 1.35 19.43 -6.77
CA ASP A 151 1.12 19.10 -5.35
C ASP A 151 0.11 17.95 -5.20
N ILE A 152 -0.88 17.86 -6.10
CA ILE A 152 -1.82 16.72 -6.16
C ILE A 152 -1.11 15.46 -6.64
N GLU A 153 -0.21 15.56 -7.62
CA GLU A 153 0.60 14.45 -8.12
C GLU A 153 1.56 13.94 -7.03
N SER A 154 2.21 14.85 -6.30
CA SER A 154 3.08 14.49 -5.17
C SER A 154 2.33 13.78 -4.02
N ILE A 155 1.07 14.17 -3.74
CA ILE A 155 0.21 13.47 -2.77
C ILE A 155 -0.22 12.10 -3.30
N ASN A 156 -0.50 12.02 -4.59
CA ASN A 156 -0.85 10.78 -5.28
C ASN A 156 0.31 9.78 -5.21
N ASP A 157 1.54 10.25 -5.42
CA ASP A 157 2.75 9.43 -5.34
C ASP A 157 2.96 8.90 -3.92
N ILE A 158 2.85 9.72 -2.87
CA ILE A 158 2.95 9.25 -1.48
C ILE A 158 1.92 8.14 -1.16
N PHE A 159 0.74 8.20 -1.77
CA PHE A 159 -0.31 7.20 -1.60
C PHE A 159 -0.08 5.94 -2.47
N PHE A 160 0.59 6.09 -3.61
CA PHE A 160 0.90 5.04 -4.58
C PHE A 160 2.31 4.44 -4.46
N ILE A 161 3.14 4.92 -3.51
CA ILE A 161 4.47 4.35 -3.16
C ILE A 161 4.35 2.97 -2.47
N ASN A 162 3.46 2.12 -2.99
CA ASN A 162 3.65 0.67 -3.01
C ASN A 162 3.28 0.11 -4.40
N HIS A 163 3.76 0.76 -5.46
CA HIS A 163 3.90 0.15 -6.77
C HIS A 163 5.20 0.64 -7.43
N HIS A 164 6.29 0.01 -7.00
CA HIS A 164 7.57 -0.18 -7.68
C HIS A 164 7.98 0.74 -8.87
N TYR A 165 9.21 1.29 -8.74
CA TYR A 165 10.09 1.89 -9.75
C TYR A 165 9.94 3.40 -10.08
N HIS A 166 10.56 4.24 -9.27
CA HIS A 166 11.22 5.44 -9.82
C HIS A 166 12.60 5.71 -9.20
N THR A 167 13.45 4.68 -9.26
CA THR A 167 14.90 4.82 -9.14
C THR A 167 15.48 4.56 -10.53
N GLY A 168 15.77 5.61 -11.30
CA GLY A 168 16.46 5.44 -12.59
C GLY A 168 16.51 6.63 -13.53
N HIS A 169 15.44 7.44 -13.63
CA HIS A 169 15.38 8.45 -14.70
C HIS A 169 15.96 9.83 -14.36
N HIS A 170 16.15 10.17 -13.08
CA HIS A 170 16.65 11.49 -12.69
C HIS A 170 18.18 11.58 -12.54
N VAL A 171 18.92 10.46 -12.53
CA VAL A 171 20.38 10.47 -12.38
C VAL A 171 21.10 10.63 -13.72
N LEU A 172 20.50 10.18 -14.83
CA LEU A 172 21.15 10.23 -16.15
C LEU A 172 21.08 11.61 -16.82
N HIS A 173 20.11 12.45 -16.47
CA HIS A 173 20.00 13.80 -17.05
C HIS A 173 20.93 14.82 -16.37
N GLY A 174 21.46 14.52 -15.18
CA GLY A 174 22.42 15.37 -14.47
C GLY A 174 23.90 15.11 -14.81
N LEU A 175 24.20 13.99 -15.47
CA LEU A 175 25.58 13.60 -15.85
C LEU A 175 25.93 13.88 -17.32
N ALA A 176 24.96 14.26 -18.15
CA ALA A 176 25.17 14.51 -19.59
C ALA A 176 25.41 16.00 -19.94
N ILE A 177 25.48 16.91 -18.96
CA ILE A 177 25.67 18.36 -19.18
C ILE A 177 27.06 18.83 -18.69
N ASN A 178 28.01 17.92 -18.43
CA ASN A 178 29.32 18.29 -17.86
C ASN A 178 30.51 17.52 -18.44
N PHE A 179 30.48 17.16 -19.73
CA PHE A 179 31.69 16.85 -20.49
C PHE A 179 31.48 17.30 -21.95
N ASP A 180 32.24 18.34 -22.33
CA ASP A 180 32.49 18.92 -23.65
C ASP A 180 31.31 19.42 -24.52
#